data_AF-A0A560JIR6-F1
#
_entry.id   AF-A0A560JIR6-F1
#
_cell.length_a   1.000
_cell.length_b   1.000
_cell.length_c   1.000
_cell.angle_alpha   90.00
_cell.angle_beta   90.00
_cell.angle_gamma   90.00
#
_symmetry.space_group_name_H-M   'P 1'
#
loop_
_entity.id
_entity.type
_entity.pdbx_description
1 polymer ?
#
loop_
_entity_poly.entity_id
_entity_poly.type
_entity_poly.pdbx_seq_one_letter_code
_entity_poly.pdbx_strand_id
1 'polypeptide(L)'
;MPSNNPGNKTVLYSYYVGTVLITVYNDGTETVDTNVTPKTITGNQSQTFIDSDDKATIIYANNAGDTIDGSKGSGNDAYFGGNGKDILWAGSGTVYLDGNNGSDILHGGKGATTLVGGNGGDVLYGGINGNTLVGTDTFLYRAAVDSPYTVGGAAPVSSPNGWDIIQNFEHGKDKIDFTVLADTQVGAGGTSQLTGSGPDHLIWRGAYGSDASAGQANALLAHSVWTETAQPNQSTHFLYVDTTGDGKADIKIQIDDAALGDFNGVTGNHAPTTSAVTLTAIAEDSGAHLITQAMLLVNASDADGDQLTASNLQISGGSGNLVNNNNGTWTYTPALNDDTSVSFSYKVSDGFLTVNGSATLDITPVNDAPTTSAVTLAAIAEDSGPHLITQA
;
A
#
# COMPACT_ATOMS: atom_id res chain seq x y z
N MET A 1 -14.41 33.61 5.93
CA MET A 1 -15.59 32.89 5.41
C MET A 1 -15.11 31.97 4.31
N PRO A 2 -15.34 30.66 4.37
CA PRO A 2 -15.43 29.92 3.12
C PRO A 2 -16.58 30.55 2.33
N SER A 3 -16.40 30.74 1.02
CA SER A 3 -17.39 31.42 0.20
C SER A 3 -18.70 30.61 0.18
N ASN A 4 -19.78 31.19 0.73
CA ASN A 4 -21.16 30.68 0.62
C ASN A 4 -21.68 30.82 -0.82
N ASN A 5 -21.06 30.14 -1.79
CA ASN A 5 -21.63 29.96 -3.12
C ASN A 5 -22.28 28.56 -3.21
N PRO A 6 -23.57 28.42 -2.85
CA PRO A 6 -24.27 27.12 -2.88
C PRO A 6 -24.36 26.49 -4.28
N GLY A 7 -23.92 27.19 -5.34
CA GLY A 7 -24.04 26.75 -6.72
C GLY A 7 -22.96 25.77 -7.22
N ASN A 8 -21.94 25.41 -6.43
CA ASN A 8 -20.87 24.51 -6.89
C ASN A 8 -20.45 23.45 -5.87
N LYS A 9 -21.34 23.12 -4.93
CA LYS A 9 -21.10 22.11 -3.91
C LYS A 9 -21.31 20.72 -4.51
N THR A 10 -20.23 20.03 -4.86
CA THR A 10 -20.28 18.66 -5.39
C THR A 10 -19.84 17.68 -4.31
N VAL A 11 -20.54 16.56 -4.21
CA VAL A 11 -20.13 15.45 -3.33
C VAL A 11 -18.75 14.98 -3.77
N LEU A 12 -17.78 14.96 -2.85
CA LEU A 12 -16.50 14.31 -3.07
C LEU A 12 -16.64 12.82 -2.81
N TYR A 13 -17.10 12.46 -1.60
CA TYR A 13 -17.35 11.09 -1.18
C TYR A 13 -18.38 11.05 -0.05
N SER A 14 -18.85 9.86 0.27
CA SER A 14 -19.73 9.63 1.42
C SER A 14 -19.39 8.31 2.06
N TYR A 15 -19.55 8.23 3.38
CA TYR A 15 -19.26 7.04 4.16
C TYR A 15 -20.22 6.93 5.33
N TYR A 16 -20.31 5.73 5.92
CA TYR A 16 -21.21 5.46 7.02
C TYR A 16 -20.46 5.42 8.35
N VAL A 17 -21.00 6.09 9.36
CA VAL A 17 -20.62 5.93 10.76
C VAL A 17 -21.75 5.20 11.46
N GLY A 18 -21.60 3.89 11.63
CA GLY A 18 -22.69 3.01 12.04
C GLY A 18 -23.83 3.01 11.01
N THR A 19 -24.94 3.69 11.31
CA THR A 19 -26.11 3.83 10.41
C THR A 19 -26.25 5.24 9.83
N VAL A 20 -25.37 6.15 10.22
CA VAL A 20 -25.42 7.57 9.85
C VAL A 20 -24.57 7.79 8.60
N LEU A 21 -25.15 8.39 7.57
CA LEU A 21 -24.42 8.75 6.35
C LEU A 21 -23.76 10.13 6.55
N ILE A 22 -22.45 10.18 6.35
CA ILE A 22 -21.68 11.42 6.29
C ILE A 22 -21.32 11.68 4.83
N THR A 23 -21.59 12.89 4.37
CA THR A 23 -21.27 13.34 3.02
C THR A 23 -20.30 14.51 3.09
N VAL A 24 -19.14 14.33 2.46
CA VAL A 24 -18.11 15.36 2.35
C VAL A 24 -18.19 15.99 0.97
N TYR A 25 -18.08 17.31 0.92
CA TYR A 25 -18.18 18.08 -0.31
C TYR A 25 -16.85 18.73 -0.69
N ASN A 26 -16.75 19.17 -1.94
CA ASN A 26 -15.54 19.77 -2.53
C ASN A 26 -15.06 21.07 -1.87
N ASP A 27 -15.91 21.70 -1.06
CA ASP A 27 -15.58 22.87 -0.26
C ASP A 27 -15.09 22.53 1.16
N GLY A 28 -14.89 21.24 1.46
CA GLY A 28 -14.43 20.73 2.75
C GLY A 28 -15.52 20.68 3.82
N THR A 29 -16.76 21.07 3.51
CA THR A 29 -17.84 20.96 4.49
C THR A 29 -18.41 19.54 4.51
N GLU A 30 -18.93 19.15 5.67
CA GLU A 30 -19.56 17.85 5.89
C GLU A 30 -21.04 18.00 6.24
N THR A 31 -21.87 17.06 5.78
CA THR A 31 -23.27 16.95 6.23
C THR A 31 -23.51 15.57 6.80
N VAL A 32 -24.22 15.54 7.92
CA VAL A 32 -24.68 14.31 8.56
C VAL A 32 -26.15 14.09 8.22
N ASP A 33 -26.46 13.03 7.49
CA ASP A 33 -27.84 12.69 7.14
C ASP A 33 -28.56 12.04 8.33
N THR A 34 -29.27 12.86 9.09
CA THR A 34 -30.07 12.43 10.25
C THR A 34 -31.32 13.28 10.39
N ASN A 35 -32.25 12.81 11.23
CA ASN A 35 -33.40 13.60 11.67
C ASN A 35 -33.07 14.59 12.81
N VAL A 36 -31.80 14.72 13.20
CA VAL A 36 -31.35 15.63 14.26
C VAL A 36 -31.11 17.01 13.65
N THR A 37 -31.69 18.05 14.25
CA THR A 37 -31.45 19.42 13.81
C THR A 37 -30.10 19.91 14.32
N PRO A 38 -29.16 20.32 13.45
CA PRO A 38 -27.85 20.78 13.88
C PRO A 38 -27.87 22.09 14.65
N LYS A 39 -26.98 22.20 15.64
CA LYS A 39 -26.62 23.45 16.29
C LYS A 39 -25.34 23.98 15.64
N THR A 40 -25.30 25.28 15.37
CA THR A 40 -24.09 25.93 14.83
C THR A 40 -23.61 26.99 15.79
N ILE A 41 -22.36 26.90 16.18
CA ILE A 41 -21.66 27.93 16.95
C ILE A 41 -21.24 29.01 15.96
N THR A 42 -21.68 30.25 16.20
CA THR A 42 -21.34 31.39 15.36
C THR A 42 -20.36 32.30 16.06
N GLY A 43 -19.48 32.96 15.30
CA GLY A 43 -18.52 33.92 15.84
C GLY A 43 -17.12 33.71 15.28
N ASN A 44 -16.15 34.39 15.88
CA ASN A 44 -14.73 34.29 15.57
C ASN A 44 -13.86 34.23 16.85
N GLN A 45 -14.48 33.87 17.97
CA GLN A 45 -13.82 33.74 19.27
C GLN A 45 -13.97 32.30 19.74
N SER A 46 -12.96 31.83 20.48
CA SER A 46 -12.99 30.56 21.19
C SER A 46 -14.15 30.50 22.16
N GLN A 47 -14.94 29.44 22.07
CA GLN A 47 -16.13 29.23 22.88
C GLN A 47 -16.12 27.83 23.50
N THR A 48 -16.82 27.67 24.62
CA THR A 48 -17.07 26.36 25.23
C THR A 48 -18.57 26.07 25.18
N PHE A 49 -18.92 24.93 24.59
CA PHE A 49 -20.27 24.39 24.58
C PHE A 49 -20.32 23.13 25.43
N ILE A 50 -21.34 23.01 26.28
CA ILE A 50 -21.55 21.83 27.11
C ILE A 50 -22.76 21.08 26.57
N ASP A 51 -22.55 19.82 26.21
CA ASP A 51 -23.60 18.87 25.91
C ASP A 51 -23.70 17.85 27.05
N SER A 52 -24.89 17.71 27.61
CA SER A 52 -25.10 16.91 28.83
C SER A 52 -26.41 16.15 28.82
N ASP A 53 -27.11 16.18 27.69
CA ASP A 53 -28.35 15.44 27.53
C ASP A 53 -28.09 14.02 26.98
N ASP A 54 -29.15 13.22 26.93
CA ASP A 54 -29.12 11.83 26.51
C ASP A 54 -29.56 11.65 25.05
N LYS A 55 -29.71 12.75 24.31
CA LYS A 55 -30.23 12.75 22.94
C LYS A 55 -29.09 12.93 21.95
N ALA A 56 -29.27 12.36 20.77
CA ALA A 56 -28.39 12.63 19.65
C ALA A 56 -28.36 14.13 19.33
N THR A 57 -27.15 14.69 19.33
CA THR A 57 -26.88 16.10 19.10
C THR A 57 -25.85 16.26 17.98
N ILE A 58 -26.06 17.23 17.09
CA ILE A 58 -25.09 17.62 16.07
C ILE A 58 -24.64 19.05 16.36
N ILE A 59 -23.34 19.29 16.48
CA ILE A 59 -22.76 20.62 16.72
C ILE A 59 -21.65 20.92 15.72
N TYR A 60 -21.79 22.05 15.03
CA TYR A 60 -20.74 22.63 14.18
C TYR A 60 -20.12 23.84 14.88
N ALA A 61 -18.83 23.76 15.23
CA ALA A 61 -18.05 24.85 15.79
C ALA A 61 -17.59 25.87 14.72
N ASN A 62 -16.98 26.98 15.17
CA ASN A 62 -16.72 28.15 14.33
C ASN A 62 -15.31 28.13 13.71
N ASN A 63 -14.71 29.30 13.43
CA ASN A 63 -13.35 29.39 12.87
C ASN A 63 -12.27 29.70 13.92
N ALA A 64 -12.61 29.57 15.19
CA ALA A 64 -11.70 29.75 16.32
C ALA A 64 -11.62 28.44 17.09
N GLY A 65 -10.54 28.25 17.85
CA GLY A 65 -10.38 27.06 18.68
C GLY A 65 -11.42 26.99 19.78
N ASP A 66 -12.42 26.15 19.61
CA ASP A 66 -13.58 25.94 20.45
C ASP A 66 -13.41 24.69 21.33
N THR A 67 -14.29 24.52 22.30
CA THR A 67 -14.39 23.31 23.12
C THR A 67 -15.82 22.84 23.11
N ILE A 68 -16.07 21.61 22.68
CA ILE A 68 -17.36 20.95 22.81
C ILE A 68 -17.20 19.85 23.85
N ASP A 69 -17.80 20.04 25.03
CA ASP A 69 -17.76 19.11 26.15
C ASP A 69 -19.08 18.35 26.27
N GLY A 70 -19.13 17.20 25.60
CA GLY A 70 -20.17 16.17 25.71
C GLY A 70 -19.90 15.12 26.79
N SER A 71 -18.86 15.26 27.63
CA SER A 71 -18.37 14.19 28.53
C SER A 71 -19.40 13.67 29.55
N LYS A 72 -20.54 14.37 29.71
CA LYS A 72 -21.67 13.98 30.57
C LYS A 72 -22.89 13.49 29.81
N GLY A 73 -22.91 13.61 28.49
CA GLY A 73 -24.00 13.16 27.63
C GLY A 73 -23.96 11.66 27.35
N SER A 74 -25.06 11.15 26.80
CA SER A 74 -25.18 9.75 26.37
C SER A 74 -25.83 9.58 24.99
N GLY A 75 -25.84 10.65 24.19
CA GLY A 75 -26.42 10.67 22.86
C GLY A 75 -25.52 10.01 21.81
N ASN A 76 -26.11 9.70 20.65
CA ASN A 76 -25.31 9.41 19.46
C ASN A 76 -24.96 10.75 18.80
N ASP A 77 -23.86 11.33 19.23
CA ASP A 77 -23.52 12.72 18.95
C ASP A 77 -22.57 12.85 17.75
N ALA A 78 -22.59 14.00 17.11
CA ALA A 78 -21.65 14.37 16.05
C ALA A 78 -21.12 15.79 16.28
N TYR A 79 -19.83 15.92 16.58
CA TYR A 79 -19.17 17.19 16.87
C TYR A 79 -18.13 17.51 15.81
N PHE A 80 -18.18 18.74 15.30
CA PHE A 80 -17.28 19.25 14.26
C PHE A 80 -16.58 20.50 14.78
N GLY A 81 -15.25 20.48 14.89
CA GLY A 81 -14.41 21.58 15.42
C GLY A 81 -14.36 22.82 14.52
N GLY A 82 -14.41 22.62 13.20
CA GLY A 82 -14.39 23.71 12.23
C GLY A 82 -12.96 24.15 11.91
N ASN A 83 -12.60 25.41 12.18
CA ASN A 83 -11.19 25.81 12.07
C ASN A 83 -10.67 26.25 13.42
N GLY A 84 -9.41 25.99 13.70
CA GLY A 84 -8.76 26.49 14.90
C GLY A 84 -8.04 25.37 15.62
N LYS A 85 -7.92 25.47 16.94
CA LYS A 85 -7.47 24.36 17.76
C LYS A 85 -8.62 23.99 18.68
N ASP A 86 -9.28 22.89 18.36
CA ASP A 86 -10.51 22.47 18.97
C ASP A 86 -10.26 21.37 20.01
N ILE A 87 -11.13 21.31 21.01
CA ILE A 87 -11.17 20.24 22.00
C ILE A 87 -12.56 19.63 21.98
N LEU A 88 -12.67 18.37 21.56
CA LEU A 88 -13.93 17.65 21.46
C LEU A 88 -13.93 16.51 22.48
N TRP A 89 -14.79 16.60 23.49
CA TRP A 89 -15.03 15.53 24.47
C TRP A 89 -16.37 14.87 24.20
N ALA A 90 -16.36 13.61 23.78
CA ALA A 90 -17.57 12.81 23.73
C ALA A 90 -17.94 12.22 25.10
N GLY A 91 -19.24 11.97 25.27
CA GLY A 91 -19.80 11.30 26.43
C GLY A 91 -19.82 9.79 26.25
N SER A 92 -21.03 9.23 26.25
CA SER A 92 -21.27 7.83 25.93
C SER A 92 -22.18 7.69 24.72
N GLY A 93 -22.12 6.57 24.01
CA GLY A 93 -22.96 6.32 22.84
C GLY A 93 -22.13 5.92 21.63
N THR A 94 -22.73 5.98 20.44
CA THR A 94 -21.98 5.90 19.18
C THR A 94 -21.75 7.32 18.68
N VAL A 95 -20.51 7.78 18.69
CA VAL A 95 -20.17 9.20 18.51
C VAL A 95 -19.27 9.40 17.28
N TYR A 96 -19.44 10.52 16.60
CA TYR A 96 -18.56 10.99 15.53
C TYR A 96 -17.90 12.30 15.93
N LEU A 97 -16.58 12.35 15.91
CA LEU A 97 -15.79 13.54 16.22
C LEU A 97 -14.92 13.90 15.02
N ASP A 98 -14.95 15.17 14.65
CA ASP A 98 -14.16 15.69 13.54
C ASP A 98 -13.52 17.04 13.89
N GLY A 99 -12.19 17.06 14.00
CA GLY A 99 -11.42 18.29 14.26
C GLY A 99 -11.54 19.31 13.12
N ASN A 100 -11.73 18.83 11.89
CA ASN A 100 -11.70 19.60 10.65
C ASN A 100 -10.33 20.22 10.38
N ASN A 101 -10.09 21.49 10.71
CA ASN A 101 -8.84 22.16 10.38
C ASN A 101 -8.16 22.69 11.65
N GLY A 102 -6.94 22.21 11.87
CA GLY A 102 -5.96 22.74 12.80
C GLY A 102 -5.36 21.63 13.66
N SER A 103 -5.00 21.92 14.91
CA SER A 103 -4.31 20.94 15.76
C SER A 103 -5.17 20.63 16.96
N ASP A 104 -6.02 19.63 16.80
CA ASP A 104 -7.17 19.35 17.62
C ASP A 104 -6.91 18.24 18.62
N ILE A 105 -7.79 18.17 19.62
CA ILE A 105 -7.77 17.13 20.64
C ILE A 105 -9.16 16.51 20.68
N LEU A 106 -9.26 15.24 20.26
CA LEU A 106 -10.52 14.51 20.20
C LEU A 106 -10.50 13.36 21.20
N HIS A 107 -11.56 13.26 21.98
CA HIS A 107 -11.73 12.21 22.97
C HIS A 107 -13.05 11.49 22.77
N GLY A 108 -13.02 10.24 22.31
CA GLY A 108 -14.21 9.46 21.95
C GLY A 108 -15.07 8.99 23.13
N GLY A 109 -14.58 9.13 24.37
CA GLY A 109 -15.42 8.88 25.55
C GLY A 109 -15.67 7.38 25.74
N LYS A 110 -16.95 6.97 25.83
CA LYS A 110 -17.36 5.56 26.01
C LYS A 110 -18.24 5.09 24.87
N GLY A 111 -17.94 3.90 24.34
CA GLY A 111 -18.72 3.32 23.26
C GLY A 111 -17.98 3.41 21.94
N ALA A 112 -18.63 3.10 20.83
CA ALA A 112 -17.96 3.10 19.53
C ALA A 112 -17.82 4.54 19.02
N THR A 113 -16.60 4.99 18.80
CA THR A 113 -16.34 6.35 18.30
C THR A 113 -15.70 6.30 16.93
N THR A 114 -16.12 7.17 16.03
CA THR A 114 -15.31 7.52 14.86
C THR A 114 -14.63 8.86 15.09
N LEU A 115 -13.30 8.88 15.04
CA LEU A 115 -12.47 10.06 15.23
C LEU A 115 -11.82 10.42 13.90
N VAL A 116 -11.96 11.67 13.49
CA VAL A 116 -11.25 12.25 12.35
C VAL A 116 -10.49 13.48 12.84
N GLY A 117 -9.17 13.44 12.76
CA GLY A 117 -8.35 14.63 13.08
C GLY A 117 -8.63 15.75 12.09
N GLY A 118 -8.51 15.43 10.80
CA GLY A 118 -8.62 16.40 9.73
C GLY A 118 -7.27 17.07 9.48
N ASN A 119 -7.26 18.26 8.88
CA ASN A 119 -6.02 18.91 8.50
C ASN A 119 -5.26 19.42 9.71
N GLY A 120 -4.11 18.83 9.98
CA GLY A 120 -3.13 19.39 10.88
C GLY A 120 -2.48 18.27 11.63
N GLY A 121 -2.30 18.43 12.93
CA GLY A 121 -1.62 17.40 13.70
C GLY A 121 -2.37 17.22 14.99
N ASP A 122 -3.09 16.11 15.06
CA ASP A 122 -4.15 15.94 16.04
C ASP A 122 -3.78 14.92 17.11
N VAL A 123 -4.46 15.01 18.24
CA VAL A 123 -4.36 14.00 19.29
C VAL A 123 -5.71 13.32 19.45
N LEU A 124 -5.78 12.07 19.06
CA LEU A 124 -7.00 11.28 18.99
C LEU A 124 -6.99 10.22 20.08
N TYR A 125 -7.96 10.27 20.98
CA TYR A 125 -8.13 9.31 22.06
C TYR A 125 -9.38 8.46 21.79
N GLY A 126 -9.21 7.15 21.52
CA GLY A 126 -10.33 6.23 21.23
C GLY A 126 -11.42 6.27 22.30
N GLY A 127 -11.05 5.99 23.55
CA GLY A 127 -11.97 6.12 24.67
C GLY A 127 -11.46 5.44 25.94
N ILE A 128 -11.60 6.09 27.10
CA ILE A 128 -11.19 5.52 28.40
C ILE A 128 -12.25 5.72 29.48
N ASN A 129 -12.46 4.69 30.30
CA ASN A 129 -13.22 4.78 31.54
C ASN A 129 -12.29 4.50 32.72
N GLY A 130 -11.70 5.55 33.27
CA GLY A 130 -10.59 5.40 34.22
C GLY A 130 -9.36 4.86 33.49
N ASN A 131 -8.89 3.67 33.89
CA ASN A 131 -7.72 3.02 33.29
C ASN A 131 -8.10 1.88 32.32
N THR A 132 -9.36 1.81 31.88
CA THR A 132 -9.86 0.74 31.00
C THR A 132 -10.32 1.35 29.68
N LEU A 133 -9.78 0.82 28.58
CA LEU A 133 -10.22 1.17 27.22
C LEU A 133 -11.66 0.70 27.00
N VAL A 134 -12.50 1.52 26.36
CA VAL A 134 -13.95 1.31 26.31
C VAL A 134 -14.55 1.75 24.98
N GLY A 135 -14.62 0.82 24.04
CA GLY A 135 -15.20 1.13 22.75
C GLY A 135 -14.76 0.14 21.69
N THR A 136 -15.30 0.33 20.51
CA THR A 136 -14.64 -0.10 19.28
C THR A 136 -14.48 1.16 18.47
N ASP A 137 -13.28 1.73 18.51
CA ASP A 137 -13.03 3.05 17.97
C ASP A 137 -12.44 2.94 16.56
N THR A 138 -12.77 3.91 15.71
CA THR A 138 -12.32 4.00 14.32
C THR A 138 -11.64 5.34 14.12
N PHE A 139 -10.34 5.32 13.84
CA PHE A 139 -9.55 6.49 13.48
C PHE A 139 -9.55 6.59 11.96
N LEU A 140 -10.38 7.46 11.41
CA LEU A 140 -10.63 7.53 9.98
C LEU A 140 -9.76 8.61 9.35
N TYR A 141 -8.98 8.21 8.35
CA TYR A 141 -8.20 9.10 7.50
C TYR A 141 -8.90 9.21 6.15
N ARG A 142 -9.26 10.44 5.79
CA ARG A 142 -10.11 10.74 4.63
C ARG A 142 -9.45 11.60 3.57
N ALA A 143 -8.30 12.20 3.86
CA ALA A 143 -7.42 12.79 2.86
C ALA A 143 -5.94 12.65 3.24
N ALA A 144 -5.04 12.69 2.24
CA ALA A 144 -3.59 12.70 2.47
C ALA A 144 -3.12 13.94 3.30
N VAL A 145 -3.94 14.98 3.35
CA VAL A 145 -3.72 16.18 4.14
C VAL A 145 -4.17 16.06 5.60
N ASP A 146 -4.76 14.94 6.00
CA ASP A 146 -5.16 14.73 7.40
C ASP A 146 -3.93 14.52 8.31
N SER A 147 -2.79 14.05 7.77
CA SER A 147 -1.56 13.92 8.56
C SER A 147 -0.30 14.08 7.71
N PRO A 148 -0.11 15.26 7.10
CA PRO A 148 0.82 15.44 6.00
C PRO A 148 2.26 15.27 6.44
N TYR A 149 2.97 14.37 5.76
CA TYR A 149 4.40 14.20 5.96
C TYR A 149 5.22 15.17 5.09
N THR A 150 5.84 16.19 5.71
CA THR A 150 6.79 17.10 5.03
C THR A 150 8.23 16.88 5.51
N VAL A 151 9.17 16.70 4.58
CA VAL A 151 10.59 16.48 4.89
C VAL A 151 11.25 17.79 5.34
N GLY A 152 11.81 17.84 6.57
CA GLY A 152 12.80 18.87 6.96
C GLY A 152 12.37 20.02 7.90
N GLY A 153 11.22 19.96 8.58
CA GLY A 153 10.80 20.99 9.55
C GLY A 153 11.34 20.75 10.98
N ALA A 154 12.08 21.71 11.56
CA ALA A 154 12.61 21.64 12.93
C ALA A 154 11.63 22.18 14.01
N ALA A 155 11.29 21.35 15.02
CA ALA A 155 10.83 21.55 16.44
C ALA A 155 9.83 22.69 16.84
N PRO A 156 9.07 22.68 17.99
CA PRO A 156 9.02 21.77 19.17
C PRO A 156 7.61 21.30 19.70
N VAL A 157 7.60 20.17 20.43
CA VAL A 157 6.75 19.64 21.56
C VAL A 157 5.28 20.06 21.82
N SER A 158 4.47 20.35 20.80
CA SER A 158 3.01 20.19 20.85
C SER A 158 2.54 19.87 19.44
N SER A 159 2.21 18.61 19.15
CA SER A 159 1.95 18.10 17.79
C SER A 159 2.96 18.64 16.75
N PRO A 160 4.18 18.09 16.67
CA PRO A 160 5.20 18.64 15.81
C PRO A 160 4.82 18.42 14.35
N ASN A 161 4.38 19.48 13.67
CA ASN A 161 4.32 19.62 12.22
C ASN A 161 3.41 18.61 11.50
N GLY A 162 2.11 18.66 11.79
CA GLY A 162 1.08 18.02 10.95
C GLY A 162 0.99 16.51 11.07
N TRP A 163 1.40 15.93 12.20
CA TRP A 163 1.29 14.49 12.44
C TRP A 163 0.22 14.21 13.46
N ASP A 164 -0.44 13.09 13.28
CA ASP A 164 -1.45 12.61 14.20
C ASP A 164 -0.86 11.66 15.22
N ILE A 165 -1.39 11.77 16.42
CA ILE A 165 -1.04 10.95 17.56
C ILE A 165 -2.32 10.25 18.01
N ILE A 166 -2.39 8.95 17.78
CA ILE A 166 -3.43 8.10 18.31
C ILE A 166 -2.98 7.60 19.67
N GLN A 167 -3.78 7.89 20.70
CA GLN A 167 -3.58 7.37 22.05
C GLN A 167 -4.68 6.38 22.41
N ASN A 168 -4.34 5.44 23.28
CA ASN A 168 -5.27 4.45 23.83
C ASN A 168 -5.91 3.55 22.77
N PHE A 169 -5.13 3.21 21.74
CA PHE A 169 -5.54 2.24 20.74
C PHE A 169 -5.54 0.82 21.31
N GLU A 170 -6.57 0.05 21.04
CA GLU A 170 -6.70 -1.35 21.44
C GLU A 170 -6.61 -2.31 20.24
N HIS A 171 -5.46 -2.98 20.09
CA HIS A 171 -5.25 -4.02 19.07
C HIS A 171 -6.43 -5.01 19.00
N GLY A 172 -6.90 -5.29 17.80
CA GLY A 172 -7.97 -6.27 17.55
C GLY A 172 -9.37 -5.78 17.88
N LYS A 173 -9.54 -4.61 18.48
CA LYS A 173 -10.85 -3.96 18.69
C LYS A 173 -10.99 -2.66 17.93
N ASP A 174 -10.00 -1.79 18.05
CA ASP A 174 -9.99 -0.52 17.36
C ASP A 174 -9.49 -0.70 15.92
N LYS A 175 -9.83 0.26 15.06
CA LYS A 175 -9.44 0.27 13.66
C LYS A 175 -8.87 1.62 13.27
N ILE A 176 -7.85 1.59 12.42
CA ILE A 176 -7.47 2.74 11.61
C ILE A 176 -8.02 2.49 10.21
N ASP A 177 -8.78 3.44 9.69
CA ASP A 177 -9.50 3.28 8.44
C ASP A 177 -8.97 4.24 7.37
N PHE A 178 -8.47 3.65 6.29
CA PHE A 178 -7.97 4.35 5.10
C PHE A 178 -8.86 4.11 3.87
N THR A 179 -10.01 3.45 4.03
CA THR A 179 -10.84 2.98 2.90
C THR A 179 -11.38 4.11 2.02
N VAL A 180 -11.49 5.32 2.56
CA VAL A 180 -12.01 6.48 1.83
C VAL A 180 -10.91 7.33 1.18
N LEU A 181 -9.63 7.03 1.44
CA LEU A 181 -8.52 7.59 0.68
C LEU A 181 -8.57 7.03 -0.74
N ALA A 182 -9.15 7.80 -1.66
CA ALA A 182 -9.12 7.47 -3.07
C ALA A 182 -7.69 7.72 -3.60
N ASP A 183 -7.12 6.71 -4.24
CA ASP A 183 -5.87 6.80 -4.99
C ASP A 183 -6.00 7.92 -6.04
N THR A 184 -5.45 9.10 -5.72
CA THR A 184 -5.17 10.13 -6.71
C THR A 184 -3.89 9.76 -7.45
N GLN A 185 -4.01 8.80 -8.38
CA GLN A 185 -3.20 8.57 -9.58
C GLN A 185 -2.23 7.37 -9.61
N VAL A 186 -2.71 6.16 -9.39
CA VAL A 186 -2.13 4.97 -10.06
C VAL A 186 -3.23 4.11 -10.69
N GLY A 187 -2.96 3.60 -11.89
CA GLY A 187 -3.97 2.93 -12.71
C GLY A 187 -4.64 1.74 -12.02
N ALA A 188 -5.97 1.70 -12.07
CA ALA A 188 -6.85 0.53 -11.90
C ALA A 188 -6.32 -0.62 -11.03
N GLY A 189 -6.34 -0.46 -9.71
CA GLY A 189 -6.17 -1.56 -8.76
C GLY A 189 -5.46 -1.25 -7.45
N GLY A 190 -4.78 -0.10 -7.33
CA GLY A 190 -3.97 0.23 -6.16
C GLY A 190 -4.79 0.52 -4.90
N THR A 191 -4.55 -0.25 -3.85
CA THR A 191 -4.92 0.09 -2.46
C THR A 191 -3.90 1.07 -1.87
N SER A 192 -4.27 1.85 -0.85
CA SER A 192 -3.31 2.61 -0.04
C SER A 192 -2.28 1.64 0.55
N GLN A 193 -1.07 1.60 -0.02
CA GLN A 193 -0.03 0.69 0.41
C GLN A 193 0.81 1.30 1.53
N LEU A 194 1.21 0.48 2.49
CA LEU A 194 2.21 0.86 3.50
C LEU A 194 3.60 0.74 2.88
N THR A 195 4.06 1.75 2.15
CA THR A 195 5.41 1.74 1.56
C THR A 195 6.29 2.84 2.14
N GLY A 196 7.61 2.64 2.03
CA GLY A 196 8.61 3.64 2.38
C GLY A 196 9.89 3.41 1.60
N SER A 197 10.10 4.21 0.55
CA SER A 197 11.33 4.22 -0.25
C SER A 197 11.82 5.67 -0.44
N GLY A 198 12.71 6.10 0.44
CA GLY A 198 13.41 7.38 0.32
C GLY A 198 14.78 7.29 0.99
N PRO A 199 15.81 7.98 0.46
CA PRO A 199 16.99 8.25 1.26
C PRO A 199 16.59 9.27 2.34
N ASP A 200 17.12 9.06 3.54
CA ASP A 200 17.29 10.05 4.63
C ASP A 200 16.55 9.75 5.95
N HIS A 201 17.34 9.13 6.84
CA HIS A 201 17.41 9.33 8.30
C HIS A 201 16.11 9.33 9.12
N LEU A 202 15.95 8.28 9.92
CA LEU A 202 15.00 8.19 11.02
C LEU A 202 15.60 8.90 12.25
N ILE A 203 14.93 9.92 12.80
CA ILE A 203 15.32 10.54 14.09
C ILE A 203 14.34 10.05 15.15
N TRP A 204 14.86 9.35 16.17
CA TRP A 204 14.08 8.86 17.31
C TRP A 204 14.17 9.83 18.48
N ARG A 205 13.03 10.08 19.14
CA ARG A 205 12.97 10.78 20.42
C ARG A 205 12.18 9.94 21.41
N GLY A 206 12.89 9.09 22.15
CA GLY A 206 12.38 8.55 23.41
C GLY A 206 12.15 9.67 24.43
N ALA A 207 11.29 9.41 25.41
CA ALA A 207 10.88 10.39 26.43
C ALA A 207 12.09 11.14 27.04
N TYR A 208 12.01 12.48 27.01
CA TYR A 208 12.94 13.44 27.64
C TYR A 208 14.45 13.07 27.55
N GLY A 209 15.03 13.06 26.36
CA GLY A 209 16.48 12.88 26.17
C GLY A 209 16.90 13.13 24.73
N SER A 210 18.13 13.62 24.55
CA SER A 210 18.71 14.14 23.29
C SER A 210 18.59 13.24 22.05
N ASP A 211 18.57 13.91 20.89
CA ASP A 211 18.46 13.33 19.54
C ASP A 211 19.47 12.21 19.28
N ALA A 212 18.98 11.02 18.91
CA ALA A 212 19.80 9.93 18.41
C ALA A 212 19.22 9.38 17.10
N SER A 213 20.10 9.14 16.13
CA SER A 213 19.79 8.54 14.84
C SER A 213 19.22 7.14 15.02
N ALA A 214 18.00 6.91 14.55
CA ALA A 214 17.48 5.57 14.38
C ALA A 214 17.91 4.99 13.02
N GLY A 215 18.09 3.67 13.01
CA GLY A 215 18.65 2.93 11.90
C GLY A 215 17.78 2.98 10.64
N GLN A 216 18.42 2.67 9.52
CA GLN A 216 17.81 2.55 8.19
C GLN A 216 16.58 1.61 8.26
N ALA A 217 15.42 2.08 7.78
CA ALA A 217 14.35 1.17 7.42
C ALA A 217 14.89 0.20 6.37
N ASN A 218 14.84 -1.10 6.67
CA ASN A 218 15.25 -2.12 5.71
C ASN A 218 14.21 -2.16 4.59
N ALA A 219 14.51 -1.52 3.46
CA ALA A 219 13.64 -1.42 2.29
C ALA A 219 13.20 -2.78 1.70
N LEU A 220 13.83 -3.89 2.11
CA LEU A 220 13.48 -5.25 1.69
C LEU A 220 12.36 -5.91 2.51
N LEU A 221 11.87 -5.28 3.60
CA LEU A 221 10.88 -5.86 4.51
C LEU A 221 9.81 -4.87 5.01
N ALA A 222 9.58 -3.75 4.31
CA ALA A 222 8.66 -2.72 4.78
C ALA A 222 7.18 -3.08 4.55
N HIS A 223 6.66 -4.04 5.32
CA HIS A 223 5.27 -4.04 5.76
C HIS A 223 5.27 -3.37 7.13
N SER A 224 5.04 -2.06 7.20
CA SER A 224 5.23 -1.21 8.40
C SER A 224 6.68 -1.20 8.94
N VAL A 225 7.25 -0.01 9.21
CA VAL A 225 8.52 0.08 9.95
C VAL A 225 8.22 -0.21 11.42
N TRP A 226 8.26 -1.49 11.80
CA TRP A 226 8.06 -1.96 13.17
C TRP A 226 9.39 -1.92 13.92
N THR A 227 9.54 -0.97 14.86
CA THR A 227 10.67 -0.96 15.81
C THR A 227 10.14 -1.18 17.22
N GLU A 228 10.24 -2.41 17.70
CA GLU A 228 9.99 -2.75 19.10
C GLU A 228 11.04 -2.07 19.98
N THR A 229 10.59 -1.19 20.88
CA THR A 229 11.46 -0.78 21.98
C THR A 229 11.16 -1.74 23.12
N ALA A 230 12.16 -2.53 23.53
CA ALA A 230 12.04 -3.68 24.44
C ALA A 230 11.56 -3.35 25.87
N GLN A 231 10.34 -2.83 26.03
CA GLN A 231 9.65 -2.62 27.29
C GLN A 231 8.17 -3.03 27.16
N PRO A 232 7.64 -3.84 28.11
CA PRO A 232 6.20 -4.15 28.14
C PRO A 232 5.39 -2.85 28.32
N ASN A 233 4.38 -2.64 27.47
CA ASN A 233 3.39 -1.57 27.53
C ASN A 233 3.86 -0.13 27.19
N GLN A 234 4.95 0.05 26.40
CA GLN A 234 5.44 1.38 26.00
C GLN A 234 6.04 1.46 24.59
N SER A 235 5.59 0.63 23.64
CA SER A 235 6.09 0.74 22.27
C SER A 235 5.27 1.78 21.51
N THR A 236 5.88 2.94 21.26
CA THR A 236 5.40 3.91 20.28
C THR A 236 5.79 3.43 18.89
N HIS A 237 4.78 3.15 18.06
CA HIS A 237 4.94 2.74 16.68
C HIS A 237 4.67 3.92 15.74
N PHE A 238 5.32 3.90 14.57
CA PHE A 238 5.05 4.85 13.51
C PHE A 238 4.54 4.11 12.28
N LEU A 239 3.42 4.59 11.74
CA LEU A 239 2.90 4.18 10.46
C LEU A 239 3.22 5.24 9.40
N TYR A 240 3.67 4.78 8.25
CA TYR A 240 3.86 5.60 7.06
C TYR A 240 2.97 5.02 5.95
N VAL A 241 2.19 5.87 5.30
CA VAL A 241 1.28 5.48 4.21
C VAL A 241 1.65 6.29 2.97
N ASP A 242 1.84 5.61 1.85
CA ASP A 242 1.98 6.21 0.52
C ASP A 242 0.65 6.06 -0.20
N THR A 243 -0.03 7.19 -0.38
CA THR A 243 -1.33 7.27 -1.05
C THR A 243 -1.21 7.50 -2.55
N THR A 244 -0.01 7.78 -3.05
CA THR A 244 0.25 8.12 -4.46
C THR A 244 1.06 7.06 -5.21
N GLY A 245 1.56 6.05 -4.51
CA GLY A 245 2.38 4.98 -5.08
C GLY A 245 3.72 5.46 -5.63
N ASP A 246 4.18 6.65 -5.23
CA ASP A 246 5.44 7.24 -5.70
C ASP A 246 6.67 6.75 -4.89
N GLY A 247 6.41 5.89 -3.91
CA GLY A 247 7.38 5.33 -2.99
C GLY A 247 7.69 6.22 -1.79
N LYS A 248 7.03 7.37 -1.61
CA LYS A 248 7.22 8.29 -0.48
C LYS A 248 6.00 8.29 0.43
N ALA A 249 6.25 8.48 1.73
CA ALA A 249 5.17 8.61 2.69
C ALA A 249 4.42 9.94 2.50
N ASP A 250 3.10 9.86 2.37
CA ASP A 250 2.18 11.00 2.37
C ASP A 250 1.61 11.27 3.77
N ILE A 251 1.32 10.19 4.51
CA ILE A 251 0.72 10.22 5.85
C ILE A 251 1.71 9.65 6.87
N LYS A 252 1.80 10.29 8.04
CA LYS A 252 2.58 9.79 9.18
C LYS A 252 1.79 9.80 10.49
N ILE A 253 1.62 8.62 11.09
CA ILE A 253 0.83 8.45 12.31
C ILE A 253 1.69 7.82 13.40
N GLN A 254 1.59 8.35 14.62
CA GLN A 254 2.12 7.70 15.82
C GLN A 254 1.00 6.97 16.54
N ILE A 255 1.22 5.69 16.85
CA ILE A 255 0.24 4.83 17.51
C ILE A 255 0.92 3.84 18.45
N ASP A 256 0.24 3.48 19.53
CA ASP A 256 0.68 2.42 20.44
C ASP A 256 -0.10 1.13 20.13
N ASP A 257 0.56 -0.04 20.21
CA ASP A 257 -0.09 -1.37 20.20
C ASP A 257 -1.02 -1.66 18.99
N ALA A 258 -0.56 -1.44 17.75
CA ALA A 258 -1.32 -1.76 16.52
C ALA A 258 -0.67 -2.89 15.69
N ALA A 259 -1.48 -3.65 14.94
CA ALA A 259 -1.03 -4.69 14.01
C ALA A 259 -1.76 -4.63 12.66
N LEU A 260 -1.27 -5.38 11.66
CA LEU A 260 -1.79 -5.32 10.27
C LEU A 260 -3.32 -5.55 10.18
N GLY A 261 -3.88 -6.41 11.02
CA GLY A 261 -5.32 -6.69 11.06
C GLY A 261 -6.18 -5.55 11.60
N ASP A 262 -5.57 -4.47 12.08
CA ASP A 262 -6.24 -3.28 12.59
C ASP A 262 -6.46 -2.18 11.55
N PHE A 263 -5.91 -2.35 10.35
CA PHE A 263 -6.03 -1.39 9.27
C PHE A 263 -7.11 -1.81 8.28
N ASN A 264 -8.11 -0.96 8.07
CA ASN A 264 -9.07 -1.10 6.98
C ASN A 264 -8.54 -0.36 5.74
N GLY A 265 -8.74 -0.93 4.56
CA GLY A 265 -8.33 -0.31 3.29
C GLY A 265 -6.83 -0.44 2.97
N VAL A 266 -6.09 -1.17 3.81
CA VAL A 266 -4.68 -1.54 3.59
C VAL A 266 -4.62 -3.04 3.34
N THR A 267 -4.16 -3.46 2.17
CA THR A 267 -3.76 -4.84 1.93
C THR A 267 -2.25 -4.93 2.08
N GLY A 268 -1.76 -5.96 2.78
CA GLY A 268 -0.33 -6.29 2.69
C GLY A 268 0.04 -6.69 1.26
N ASN A 269 1.32 -6.61 0.91
CA ASN A 269 1.80 -7.03 -0.41
C ASN A 269 1.47 -8.52 -0.61
N HIS A 270 0.69 -8.81 -1.64
CA HIS A 270 0.42 -10.14 -2.14
C HIS A 270 1.62 -10.63 -2.94
N ALA A 271 1.88 -11.94 -2.91
CA ALA A 271 2.92 -12.49 -3.76
C ALA A 271 2.42 -12.53 -5.22
N PRO A 272 3.31 -12.41 -6.21
CA PRO A 272 2.94 -12.57 -7.60
C PRO A 272 2.33 -13.95 -7.83
N THR A 273 1.36 -14.02 -8.72
CA THR A 273 0.81 -15.29 -9.19
C THR A 273 1.30 -15.56 -10.59
N THR A 274 1.61 -16.82 -10.91
CA THR A 274 2.05 -17.21 -12.25
C THR A 274 1.65 -18.65 -12.56
N SER A 275 1.44 -18.93 -13.85
CA SER A 275 1.23 -20.27 -14.37
C SER A 275 2.22 -20.56 -15.50
N ALA A 276 2.36 -21.84 -15.86
CA ALA A 276 3.35 -22.25 -16.86
C ALA A 276 3.16 -21.51 -18.19
N VAL A 277 4.26 -21.00 -18.74
CA VAL A 277 4.30 -20.35 -20.05
C VAL A 277 4.62 -21.38 -21.12
N THR A 278 3.96 -21.27 -22.28
CA THR A 278 4.35 -22.01 -23.49
C THR A 278 4.93 -21.02 -24.49
N LEU A 279 6.24 -21.12 -24.73
CA LEU A 279 6.94 -20.30 -25.70
C LEU A 279 6.62 -20.79 -27.12
N THR A 280 6.72 -19.91 -28.10
CA THR A 280 6.50 -20.26 -29.51
C THR A 280 7.56 -21.25 -29.97
N ALA A 281 7.13 -22.35 -30.59
CA ALA A 281 8.01 -23.38 -31.10
C ALA A 281 9.06 -22.84 -32.08
N ILE A 282 10.25 -23.44 -32.05
CA ILE A 282 11.36 -23.12 -32.95
C ILE A 282 11.86 -24.38 -33.66
N ALA A 283 12.62 -24.23 -34.73
CA ALA A 283 13.27 -25.34 -35.42
C ALA A 283 14.62 -25.68 -34.75
N GLU A 284 15.05 -26.94 -34.73
CA GLU A 284 16.34 -27.32 -34.14
C GLU A 284 17.55 -26.56 -34.75
N ASP A 285 17.51 -26.30 -36.06
CA ASP A 285 18.59 -25.58 -36.78
C ASP A 285 18.40 -24.07 -36.89
N SER A 286 17.46 -23.49 -36.14
CA SER A 286 17.13 -22.07 -36.27
C SER A 286 18.12 -21.12 -35.60
N GLY A 287 19.14 -21.65 -34.93
CA GLY A 287 20.18 -20.86 -34.26
C GLY A 287 19.70 -20.26 -32.93
N ALA A 288 20.21 -19.07 -32.59
CA ALA A 288 19.97 -18.43 -31.31
C ALA A 288 18.63 -17.66 -31.28
N HIS A 289 17.86 -17.83 -30.20
CA HIS A 289 16.56 -17.20 -29.96
C HIS A 289 16.56 -16.34 -28.72
N LEU A 290 15.93 -15.19 -28.82
CA LEU A 290 15.79 -14.25 -27.71
C LEU A 290 14.53 -14.54 -26.91
N ILE A 291 14.68 -14.72 -25.61
CA ILE A 291 13.60 -14.83 -24.62
C ILE A 291 13.58 -13.51 -23.81
N THR A 292 12.43 -12.86 -23.74
CA THR A 292 12.25 -11.54 -23.11
C THR A 292 11.45 -11.63 -21.81
N GLN A 293 11.54 -10.59 -20.95
CA GLN A 293 10.66 -10.45 -19.78
C GLN A 293 9.18 -10.65 -20.14
N ALA A 294 8.70 -9.97 -21.19
CA ALA A 294 7.30 -10.02 -21.59
C ALA A 294 6.83 -11.44 -21.92
N MET A 295 7.70 -12.26 -22.53
CA MET A 295 7.40 -13.66 -22.81
C MET A 295 7.27 -14.47 -21.53
N LEU A 296 8.16 -14.29 -20.55
CA LEU A 296 8.15 -15.03 -19.29
C LEU A 296 7.04 -14.57 -18.32
N LEU A 297 6.57 -13.34 -18.47
CA LEU A 297 5.57 -12.71 -17.59
C LEU A 297 4.16 -12.70 -18.17
N VAL A 298 3.93 -13.24 -19.38
CA VAL A 298 2.62 -13.21 -20.05
C VAL A 298 1.48 -13.82 -19.22
N ASN A 299 1.80 -14.81 -18.38
CA ASN A 299 0.86 -15.49 -17.48
C ASN A 299 1.06 -15.11 -16.01
N ALA A 300 1.83 -14.05 -15.74
CA ALA A 300 2.07 -13.57 -14.39
C ALA A 300 1.24 -12.31 -14.13
N SER A 301 0.70 -12.21 -12.92
CA SER A 301 -0.04 -11.05 -12.44
C SER A 301 0.14 -10.88 -10.95
N ASP A 302 0.09 -9.64 -10.51
CA ASP A 302 0.06 -9.28 -9.11
C ASP A 302 -1.30 -8.69 -8.73
N ALA A 303 -1.78 -8.98 -7.52
CA ALA A 303 -3.07 -8.47 -7.04
C ALA A 303 -2.99 -6.98 -6.69
N ASP A 304 -1.79 -6.48 -6.38
CA ASP A 304 -1.54 -5.10 -5.97
C ASP A 304 -1.16 -4.20 -7.15
N GLY A 305 -0.95 -4.77 -8.34
CA GLY A 305 -0.62 -4.04 -9.56
C GLY A 305 0.87 -3.74 -9.76
N ASP A 306 1.74 -4.31 -8.93
CA ASP A 306 3.18 -4.10 -8.98
C ASP A 306 3.84 -4.53 -10.30
N GLN A 307 4.91 -3.83 -10.67
CA GLN A 307 5.69 -4.18 -11.85
C GLN A 307 6.48 -5.48 -11.63
N LEU A 308 6.16 -6.50 -12.42
CA LEU A 308 6.81 -7.80 -12.32
C LEU A 308 8.14 -7.89 -13.09
N THR A 309 9.08 -8.64 -12.52
CA THR A 309 10.37 -8.98 -13.13
C THR A 309 10.62 -10.48 -13.08
N ALA A 310 10.98 -11.07 -14.21
CA ALA A 310 11.54 -12.43 -14.24
C ALA A 310 13.05 -12.41 -14.05
N SER A 311 13.59 -13.41 -13.35
CA SER A 311 15.03 -13.56 -13.09
C SER A 311 15.43 -15.02 -12.93
N ASN A 312 16.74 -15.27 -12.95
CA ASN A 312 17.32 -16.61 -12.77
C ASN A 312 16.70 -17.69 -13.69
N LEU A 313 16.49 -17.35 -14.98
CA LEU A 313 16.06 -18.33 -15.98
C LEU A 313 17.15 -19.39 -16.19
N GLN A 314 16.75 -20.66 -16.07
CA GLN A 314 17.63 -21.81 -16.18
C GLN A 314 16.92 -22.91 -16.98
N ILE A 315 17.68 -23.71 -17.74
CA ILE A 315 17.16 -24.94 -18.33
C ILE A 315 16.95 -25.94 -17.19
N SER A 316 15.71 -26.38 -17.02
CA SER A 316 15.31 -27.37 -16.01
C SER A 316 15.15 -28.78 -16.59
N GLY A 317 15.02 -28.91 -17.92
CA GLY A 317 15.01 -30.18 -18.64
C GLY A 317 15.18 -29.97 -20.15
N GLY A 318 15.74 -30.97 -20.84
CA GLY A 318 16.12 -30.88 -22.26
C GLY A 318 17.57 -30.42 -22.47
N SER A 319 17.97 -30.24 -23.74
CA SER A 319 19.33 -29.86 -24.13
C SER A 319 19.42 -28.42 -24.63
N GLY A 320 20.64 -27.95 -24.88
CA GLY A 320 20.93 -26.64 -25.49
C GLY A 320 21.76 -25.74 -24.58
N ASN A 321 21.95 -24.50 -25.03
CA ASN A 321 22.72 -23.50 -24.30
C ASN A 321 21.86 -22.27 -24.01
N LEU A 322 21.90 -21.78 -22.78
CA LEU A 322 21.18 -20.58 -22.35
C LEU A 322 22.17 -19.55 -21.82
N VAL A 323 22.12 -18.35 -22.38
CA VAL A 323 22.97 -17.21 -21.99
C VAL A 323 22.09 -16.11 -21.42
N ASN A 324 22.45 -15.60 -20.23
CA ASN A 324 21.86 -14.38 -19.70
C ASN A 324 22.57 -13.17 -20.31
N ASN A 325 21.82 -12.29 -20.99
CA ASN A 325 22.37 -11.11 -21.65
C ASN A 325 22.55 -9.92 -20.68
N ASN A 326 22.22 -10.08 -19.39
CA ASN A 326 22.33 -9.08 -18.32
C ASN A 326 21.55 -7.78 -18.55
N ASN A 327 20.49 -7.83 -19.36
CA ASN A 327 19.62 -6.70 -19.66
C ASN A 327 18.12 -7.08 -19.57
N GLY A 328 17.78 -8.15 -18.82
CA GLY A 328 16.42 -8.68 -18.73
C GLY A 328 16.02 -9.57 -19.93
N THR A 329 16.98 -10.02 -20.72
CA THR A 329 16.74 -10.99 -21.80
C THR A 329 17.72 -12.15 -21.72
N TRP A 330 17.33 -13.28 -22.31
CA TRP A 330 18.13 -14.49 -22.40
C TRP A 330 18.21 -14.96 -23.84
N THR A 331 19.33 -15.57 -24.20
CA THR A 331 19.53 -16.17 -25.52
C THR A 331 19.61 -17.68 -25.38
N TYR A 332 18.66 -18.40 -25.98
CA TYR A 332 18.66 -19.85 -26.05
C TYR A 332 19.13 -20.32 -27.43
N THR A 333 20.04 -21.29 -27.47
CA THR A 333 20.46 -21.97 -28.69
C THR A 333 20.16 -23.46 -28.55
N PRO A 334 19.32 -24.05 -29.43
CA PRO A 334 19.07 -25.49 -29.44
C PRO A 334 20.37 -26.30 -29.56
N ALA A 335 20.36 -27.52 -29.04
CA ALA A 335 21.42 -28.47 -29.33
C ALA A 335 21.31 -28.93 -30.79
N LEU A 336 22.46 -29.16 -31.43
CA LEU A 336 22.49 -29.59 -32.83
C LEU A 336 21.90 -31.01 -32.96
N ASN A 337 20.99 -31.21 -33.91
CA ASN A 337 20.31 -32.47 -34.20
C ASN A 337 19.54 -33.04 -32.98
N ASP A 338 18.93 -32.16 -32.18
CA ASP A 338 18.09 -32.52 -31.04
C ASP A 338 16.76 -31.76 -31.12
N ASP A 339 15.69 -32.49 -31.41
CA ASP A 339 14.31 -32.01 -31.47
C ASP A 339 13.54 -32.27 -30.17
N THR A 340 14.22 -32.62 -29.08
CA THR A 340 13.57 -32.79 -27.78
C THR A 340 13.16 -31.43 -27.22
N SER A 341 11.87 -31.27 -26.85
CA SER A 341 11.38 -30.05 -26.22
C SER A 341 12.17 -29.70 -24.94
N VAL A 342 12.35 -28.41 -24.68
CA VAL A 342 13.11 -27.88 -23.54
C VAL A 342 12.16 -27.25 -22.51
N SER A 343 12.50 -27.43 -21.24
CA SER A 343 11.79 -26.83 -20.10
C SER A 343 12.71 -25.88 -19.34
N PHE A 344 12.14 -24.79 -18.85
CA PHE A 344 12.83 -23.75 -18.10
C PHE A 344 12.18 -23.52 -16.73
N SER A 345 12.99 -23.17 -15.74
CA SER A 345 12.57 -22.64 -14.45
C SER A 345 13.12 -21.24 -14.26
N TYR A 346 12.32 -20.36 -13.65
CA TYR A 346 12.73 -18.99 -13.31
C TYR A 346 12.02 -18.49 -12.05
N LYS A 347 12.36 -17.28 -11.63
CA LYS A 347 11.71 -16.57 -10.53
C LYS A 347 10.92 -15.39 -11.09
N VAL A 348 9.74 -15.13 -10.54
CA VAL A 348 8.94 -13.92 -10.79
C VAL A 348 8.84 -13.14 -9.50
N SER A 349 9.19 -11.85 -9.53
CA SER A 349 9.17 -10.96 -8.37
C SER A 349 8.49 -9.64 -8.70
N ASP A 350 7.74 -9.13 -7.75
CA ASP A 350 7.18 -7.77 -7.65
C ASP A 350 8.19 -6.75 -7.07
N GLY A 351 9.39 -7.18 -6.68
CA GLY A 351 10.37 -6.38 -5.95
C GLY A 351 10.43 -6.66 -4.45
N PHE A 352 9.43 -7.34 -3.89
CA PHE A 352 9.30 -7.68 -2.47
C PHE A 352 9.23 -9.19 -2.22
N LEU A 353 8.26 -9.85 -2.82
CA LEU A 353 8.03 -11.29 -2.77
C LEU A 353 8.46 -11.94 -4.09
N THR A 354 8.59 -13.26 -4.08
CA THR A 354 9.04 -14.02 -5.24
C THR A 354 8.39 -15.38 -5.29
N VAL A 355 7.91 -15.75 -6.47
CA VAL A 355 7.37 -17.08 -6.76
C VAL A 355 8.16 -17.78 -7.87
N ASN A 356 7.98 -19.09 -7.98
CA ASN A 356 8.58 -19.88 -9.06
C ASN A 356 7.74 -19.81 -10.33
N GLY A 357 8.37 -19.48 -11.45
CA GLY A 357 7.80 -19.58 -12.79
C GLY A 357 8.37 -20.77 -13.56
N SER A 358 7.64 -21.23 -14.57
CA SER A 358 8.09 -22.28 -15.48
C SER A 358 7.67 -21.96 -16.91
N ALA A 359 8.51 -22.37 -17.87
CA ALA A 359 8.22 -22.22 -19.29
C ALA A 359 8.61 -23.49 -20.05
N THR A 360 7.93 -23.77 -21.15
CA THR A 360 8.29 -24.84 -22.09
C THR A 360 8.48 -24.25 -23.48
N LEU A 361 9.38 -24.85 -24.26
CA LEU A 361 9.64 -24.50 -25.65
C LEU A 361 9.76 -25.78 -26.46
N ASP A 362 8.92 -25.88 -27.47
CA ASP A 362 8.96 -27.01 -28.39
C ASP A 362 10.02 -26.80 -29.47
N ILE A 363 10.79 -27.85 -29.75
CA ILE A 363 11.82 -27.87 -30.79
C ILE A 363 11.33 -28.79 -31.89
N THR A 364 11.21 -28.26 -33.10
CA THR A 364 10.68 -28.99 -34.25
C THR A 364 11.81 -29.52 -35.12
N PRO A 365 11.69 -30.74 -35.65
CA PRO A 365 12.72 -31.36 -36.45
C PRO A 365 12.89 -30.63 -37.79
N VAL A 366 14.14 -30.53 -38.26
CA VAL A 366 14.50 -30.04 -39.58
C VAL A 366 15.33 -31.11 -40.29
N ASN A 367 14.92 -31.49 -41.50
CA ASN A 367 15.63 -32.54 -42.21
C ASN A 367 16.98 -32.05 -42.78
N ASP A 368 18.06 -32.68 -42.33
CA ASP A 368 19.41 -32.50 -42.87
C ASP A 368 19.60 -33.09 -44.28
N ALA A 369 20.49 -32.47 -45.06
CA ALA A 369 20.93 -33.01 -46.35
C ALA A 369 21.95 -34.15 -46.15
N PRO A 370 21.91 -35.22 -46.96
CA PRO A 370 22.92 -36.27 -46.89
C PRO A 370 24.32 -35.73 -47.20
N THR A 371 25.32 -36.13 -46.43
CA THR A 371 26.72 -35.79 -46.65
C THR A 371 27.48 -36.97 -47.28
N THR A 372 28.48 -36.68 -48.12
CA THR A 372 29.33 -37.69 -48.75
C THR A 372 30.81 -37.32 -48.61
N SER A 373 31.66 -38.28 -48.29
CA SER A 373 33.12 -38.13 -48.35
C SER A 373 33.65 -38.64 -49.69
N ALA A 374 34.81 -38.14 -50.13
CA ALA A 374 35.44 -38.59 -51.37
C ALA A 374 35.70 -40.12 -51.31
N VAL A 375 35.16 -40.85 -52.28
CA VAL A 375 35.39 -42.29 -52.43
C VAL A 375 36.65 -42.47 -53.25
N THR A 376 37.71 -42.98 -52.62
CA THR A 376 38.93 -43.35 -53.33
C THR A 376 38.79 -44.79 -53.82
N LEU A 377 38.65 -44.96 -55.13
CA LEU A 377 38.67 -46.27 -55.76
C LEU A 377 40.11 -46.79 -55.86
N ALA A 378 40.27 -48.11 -55.82
CA ALA A 378 41.58 -48.72 -55.99
C ALA A 378 42.15 -48.40 -57.38
N ALA A 379 43.45 -48.15 -57.46
CA ALA A 379 44.13 -48.02 -58.73
C ALA A 379 44.02 -49.33 -59.52
N ILE A 380 43.65 -49.23 -60.78
CA ILE A 380 43.61 -50.35 -61.72
C ILE A 380 44.74 -50.18 -62.73
N ALA A 381 45.27 -51.30 -63.24
CA ALA A 381 46.24 -51.24 -64.34
C ALA A 381 45.55 -50.73 -65.61
N GLU A 382 46.27 -49.94 -66.41
CA GLU A 382 45.90 -49.74 -67.82
C GLU A 382 45.78 -51.11 -68.47
N ASP A 383 44.74 -51.33 -69.25
CA ASP A 383 44.42 -52.62 -69.90
C ASP A 383 43.89 -53.75 -69.01
N SER A 384 43.51 -53.46 -67.76
CA SER A 384 42.89 -54.46 -66.87
C SER A 384 41.44 -54.88 -67.23
N GLY A 385 40.91 -54.42 -68.36
CA GLY A 385 39.53 -54.69 -68.78
C GLY A 385 38.47 -53.87 -68.02
N PRO A 386 37.17 -54.12 -68.25
CA PRO A 386 36.09 -53.38 -67.59
C PRO A 386 35.99 -53.76 -66.10
N HIS A 387 35.88 -52.75 -65.24
CA HIS A 387 35.66 -52.92 -63.80
C HIS A 387 34.25 -52.51 -63.42
N LEU A 388 33.57 -53.36 -62.64
CA LEU A 388 32.27 -53.06 -62.06
C LEU A 388 32.47 -52.30 -60.76
N ILE A 389 32.06 -51.04 -60.73
CA ILE A 389 31.94 -50.27 -59.50
C ILE A 389 30.50 -50.46 -59.02
N THR A 390 30.31 -51.07 -57.85
CA THR A 390 28.99 -51.22 -57.22
C THR A 390 28.80 -50.19 -56.13
N GLN A 391 27.54 -49.87 -55.85
CA GLN A 391 27.19 -49.29 -54.55
C GLN A 391 27.59 -50.28 -53.45
N ALA A 392 28.08 -49.76 -52.31
CA ALA A 392 28.37 -50.57 -51.13
C ALA A 392 27.09 -51.14 -50.51
#